data_AF-A0A660YEF5-F1
#
_entry.id   AF-A0A660YEF5-F1
#
_cell.length_a   1.000
_cell.length_b   1.000
_cell.length_c   1.000
_cell.angle_alpha   90.00
_cell.angle_beta   90.00
_cell.angle_gamma   90.00
#
_symmetry.space_group_name_H-M   'P 1'
#
loop_
_entity.id
_entity.type
_entity.pdbx_description
1 polymer ?
#
loop_
_entity_poly.entity_id
_entity_poly.type
_entity_poly.pdbx_seq_one_letter_code
_entity_poly.pdbx_strand_id
1 'polypeptide(L)'
;MSDLIKKTFLAGLGVLSLSREKAEKLAKDLVKRGELAKTEEVKLVKDLMRRAEKSRAEIEKRIEKIVKEILVKLDIPTRKELEALKAKIDKLSKK
;
A
#
# COMPACT_ATOMS: atom_id res chain seq x y z
N MET A 1 -18.94 15.79 -3.40
CA MET A 1 -17.93 15.20 -2.49
C MET A 1 -17.89 13.68 -2.54
N SER A 2 -19.02 12.98 -2.43
CA SER A 2 -19.10 11.51 -2.54
C SER A 2 -18.48 10.93 -3.82
N ASP A 3 -18.68 11.61 -4.95
CA ASP A 3 -18.20 11.13 -6.25
C ASP A 3 -16.67 11.25 -6.40
N LEU A 4 -16.07 12.25 -5.75
CA LEU A 4 -14.61 12.44 -5.73
C LEU A 4 -13.93 11.35 -4.89
N ILE A 5 -14.53 11.00 -3.74
CA ILE A 5 -14.06 9.92 -2.86
C ILE A 5 -14.16 8.56 -3.57
N LYS A 6 -15.26 8.31 -4.28
CA LYS A 6 -15.41 7.09 -5.09
C LYS A 6 -14.38 7.03 -6.21
N LYS A 7 -14.14 8.13 -6.93
CA LYS A 7 -13.15 8.19 -8.01
C LYS A 7 -11.73 8.02 -7.50
N THR A 8 -11.35 8.64 -6.38
CA THR A 8 -10.02 8.44 -5.78
C THR A 8 -9.83 7.02 -5.26
N PHE A 9 -10.86 6.42 -4.68
CA PHE A 9 -10.81 5.02 -4.25
C PHE A 9 -10.67 4.06 -5.44
N LEU A 10 -11.47 4.24 -6.51
CA LEU A 10 -11.39 3.44 -7.73
C LEU A 10 -10.06 3.64 -8.48
N ALA A 11 -9.55 4.87 -8.53
CA ALA A 11 -8.24 5.16 -9.11
C ALA A 11 -7.11 4.51 -8.29
N GLY A 12 -7.20 4.55 -6.95
CA GLY A 12 -6.29 3.86 -6.05
C GLY A 12 -6.29 2.35 -6.27
N LEU A 13 -7.48 1.74 -6.38
CA LEU A 13 -7.64 0.33 -6.72
C LEU A 13 -7.12 0.02 -8.14
N GLY A 14 -7.29 0.92 -9.10
CA GLY A 14 -6.79 0.76 -10.46
C GLY A 14 -5.27 0.71 -10.53
N VAL A 15 -4.58 1.59 -9.80
CA VAL A 15 -3.11 1.61 -9.68
C VAL A 15 -2.61 0.36 -8.94
N LEU A 16 -3.32 -0.09 -7.91
CA LEU A 16 -2.98 -1.31 -7.18
C LEU A 16 -3.30 -2.59 -7.98
N SER A 17 -4.27 -2.55 -8.89
CA SER A 17 -4.65 -3.63 -9.81
C SER A 17 -3.80 -3.66 -11.09
N LEU A 18 -2.80 -2.78 -11.21
CA LEU A 18 -1.86 -2.82 -12.33
C LEU A 18 -1.07 -4.13 -12.26
N SER A 19 -1.40 -5.06 -13.17
CA SER A 19 -0.68 -6.30 -13.37
C SER A 19 0.35 -6.13 -14.50
N ARG A 20 1.34 -7.01 -14.54
CA ARG A 20 2.30 -7.07 -15.66
C ARG A 20 1.57 -7.18 -17.00
N GLU A 21 0.55 -8.05 -17.08
CA GLU A 21 -0.25 -8.23 -18.29
C GLU A 21 -0.95 -6.93 -18.75
N LYS A 22 -1.55 -6.17 -17.83
CA LYS A 22 -2.17 -4.88 -18.16
C LYS A 22 -1.15 -3.84 -18.59
N ALA A 23 0.01 -3.81 -17.95
CA ALA A 23 1.10 -2.92 -18.31
C ALA A 23 1.66 -3.26 -19.72
N GLU A 24 1.84 -4.55 -20.02
CA GLU A 24 2.25 -5.01 -21.35
C GLU A 24 1.21 -4.66 -22.42
N LYS A 25 -0.08 -4.85 -22.13
CA LYS A 25 -1.15 -4.48 -23.06
C LYS A 25 -1.16 -2.98 -23.35
N LEU A 26 -1.01 -2.15 -22.31
CA LEU A 26 -0.86 -0.69 -22.45
C LEU A 26 0.34 -0.32 -23.31
N ALA A 27 1.51 -0.90 -23.02
CA ALA A 27 2.71 -0.62 -23.78
C ALA A 27 2.56 -1.03 -25.26
N LYS A 28 1.97 -2.19 -25.54
CA LYS A 28 1.67 -2.65 -26.91
C LYS A 28 0.70 -1.74 -27.65
N ASP A 29 -0.33 -1.25 -26.97
CA ASP A 29 -1.30 -0.33 -27.57
C ASP A 29 -0.66 1.03 -27.90
N LEU A 30 0.25 1.52 -27.05
CA LEU A 30 1.03 2.74 -27.33
C LEU A 30 1.98 2.55 -28.52
N VAL A 31 2.63 1.38 -28.63
CA VAL A 31 3.46 1.06 -29.81
C VAL A 31 2.62 1.03 -31.08
N LYS A 32 1.43 0.40 -31.05
CA LYS A 32 0.52 0.34 -32.20
C LYS A 32 0.04 1.72 -32.65
N ARG A 33 -0.14 2.64 -31.70
CA ARG A 33 -0.52 4.04 -31.96
C ARG A 33 0.65 4.89 -32.48
N GLY A 34 1.87 4.36 -32.47
CA GLY A 34 3.08 5.11 -32.79
C GLY A 34 3.52 6.07 -31.69
N GLU A 35 2.90 6.01 -30.51
CA GLU A 35 3.20 6.86 -29.36
C GLU A 35 4.39 6.35 -28.53
N LEU A 36 4.80 5.10 -28.75
CA LEU A 36 5.95 4.47 -28.09
C LEU A 36 6.81 3.73 -29.10
N ALA A 37 8.13 3.90 -29.04
CA ALA A 37 9.05 3.09 -29.82
C ALA A 37 9.02 1.64 -29.33
N LYS A 38 9.04 0.67 -30.24
CA LYS A 38 9.04 -0.76 -29.89
C LYS A 38 10.20 -1.17 -28.98
N THR A 39 11.34 -0.48 -29.11
CA THR A 39 12.52 -0.67 -28.25
C THR A 39 12.28 -0.22 -26.80
N GLU A 40 11.29 0.63 -26.54
CA GLU A 40 10.99 1.19 -25.23
C GLU A 40 9.83 0.46 -24.51
N GLU A 41 9.14 -0.47 -25.17
CA GLU A 41 8.03 -1.25 -24.63
C GLU A 41 8.40 -1.93 -23.29
N VAL A 42 9.50 -2.67 -23.28
CA VAL A 42 9.99 -3.41 -22.10
C VAL A 42 10.36 -2.45 -20.96
N LYS A 43 10.94 -1.30 -21.30
CA LYS A 43 11.35 -0.29 -20.32
C LYS A 43 10.12 0.33 -19.63
N LEU A 44 9.10 0.69 -20.40
CA LEU A 44 7.85 1.23 -19.88
C LEU A 44 7.15 0.24 -18.94
N VAL A 45 7.04 -1.03 -19.33
CA VAL A 45 6.44 -2.07 -18.48
C VAL A 45 7.20 -2.21 -17.16
N LYS A 46 8.54 -2.23 -17.21
CA LYS A 46 9.39 -2.33 -16.02
C LYS A 46 9.22 -1.12 -15.09
N ASP A 47 9.17 0.09 -15.65
CA ASP A 47 9.01 1.32 -14.87
C ASP A 47 7.63 1.42 -14.22
N LEU A 48 6.58 1.05 -14.94
CA LEU A 48 5.22 0.95 -14.42
C LEU A 48 5.14 -0.03 -13.26
N MET A 49 5.80 -1.18 -13.39
CA MET A 49 5.79 -2.19 -12.33
C MET A 49 6.54 -1.75 -11.09
N ARG A 50 7.71 -1.14 -11.25
CA ARG A 50 8.48 -0.58 -10.14
C ARG A 50 7.70 0.51 -9.39
N ARG A 51 6.99 1.37 -10.13
CA ARG A 51 6.13 2.43 -9.54
C ARG A 51 4.94 1.84 -8.79
N ALA A 52 4.33 0.78 -9.33
CA ALA A 52 3.23 0.07 -8.66
C ALA A 52 3.69 -0.55 -7.34
N GLU A 53 4.84 -1.24 -7.32
CA GLU A 53 5.44 -1.80 -6.11
C GLU A 53 5.72 -0.74 -5.05
N LYS A 54 6.35 0.38 -5.45
CA LYS A 54 6.63 1.49 -4.53
C LYS A 54 5.35 2.09 -3.95
N SER A 55 4.32 2.29 -4.78
CA SER A 55 3.03 2.83 -4.34
C SER A 55 2.32 1.87 -3.37
N ARG A 56 2.38 0.56 -3.61
CA ARG A 56 1.85 -0.46 -2.69
C ARG A 56 2.50 -0.35 -1.32
N ALA A 57 3.83 -0.32 -1.26
CA ALA A 57 4.57 -0.22 0.00
C ALA A 57 4.27 1.08 0.77
N GLU A 58 4.09 2.20 0.08
CA GLU A 58 3.71 3.47 0.71
C GLU A 58 2.28 3.43 1.28
N ILE A 59 1.35 2.80 0.58
CA ILE A 59 -0.02 2.63 1.03
C ILE A 59 -0.09 1.69 2.24
N GLU A 60 0.62 0.56 2.21
CA GLU A 60 0.72 -0.37 3.35
C GLU A 60 1.20 0.35 4.61
N LYS A 61 2.27 1.16 4.51
CA LYS A 61 2.78 1.97 5.63
C LYS A 61 1.76 2.97 6.14
N ARG A 62 1.01 3.62 5.25
CA ARG A 62 -0.06 4.57 5.64
C ARG A 62 -1.18 3.85 6.38
N ILE A 63 -1.62 2.69 5.88
CA ILE A 63 -2.65 1.88 6.52
C ILE A 63 -2.18 1.43 7.91
N GLU A 64 -0.96 0.92 8.03
CA GLU A 64 -0.40 0.52 9.33
C GLU A 64 -0.38 1.68 10.32
N LYS A 65 0.01 2.87 9.88
CA LYS A 65 0.00 4.09 10.71
C LYS A 65 -1.42 4.46 11.14
N ILE A 66 -2.38 4.47 10.22
CA ILE A 66 -3.79 4.78 10.51
C ILE A 66 -4.36 3.79 11.53
N VAL A 67 -4.11 2.50 11.35
CA VAL A 67 -4.57 1.47 12.29
C VAL A 67 -3.95 1.67 13.67
N LYS A 68 -2.65 1.93 13.76
CA LYS A 68 -1.98 2.24 15.04
C LYS A 68 -2.59 3.47 15.72
N GLU A 69 -2.84 4.54 14.98
CA GLU A 69 -3.48 5.76 15.51
C GLU A 69 -4.90 5.49 16.02
N ILE A 70 -5.68 4.66 15.32
CA ILE A 70 -7.03 4.27 15.75
C ILE A 70 -6.96 3.45 17.05
N LEU A 71 -6.06 2.47 17.15
CA LEU A 71 -5.90 1.66 18.36
C LEU A 71 -5.56 2.53 19.58
N VAL A 72 -4.66 3.52 19.41
CA VAL A 72 -4.33 4.49 20.45
C VAL A 72 -5.55 5.33 20.84
N LYS A 73 -6.33 5.81 19.87
CA LYS A 73 -7.55 6.61 20.14
C LYS A 73 -8.65 5.83 20.85
N LEU A 74 -8.67 4.50 20.71
CA LEU A 74 -9.61 3.62 21.39
C LEU A 74 -9.08 3.14 22.76
N ASP A 75 -7.96 3.70 23.23
CA ASP A 75 -7.26 3.29 24.45
C ASP A 75 -6.95 1.78 24.49
N ILE A 76 -6.70 1.18 23.32
CA ILE A 76 -6.33 -0.24 23.22
C ILE A 76 -4.82 -0.37 23.44
N PRO A 77 -4.38 -0.99 24.54
CA PRO A 77 -2.96 -1.15 24.84
C PRO A 77 -2.28 -2.11 23.87
N THR A 78 -1.02 -1.83 23.56
CA THR A 78 -0.19 -2.73 22.76
C THR A 78 0.16 -3.99 23.56
N ARG A 79 0.47 -5.08 22.84
CA ARG A 79 0.93 -6.31 23.50
C ARG A 79 2.19 -6.08 24.34
N LYS A 80 3.08 -5.20 23.88
CA LYS A 80 4.32 -4.86 24.61
C LYS A 80 4.02 -4.19 25.95
N GLU A 81 3.06 -3.27 26.00
CA GLU A 81 2.62 -2.62 27.23
C GLU A 81 1.98 -3.63 28.20
N LEU A 82 1.17 -4.55 27.66
CA LEU A 82 0.54 -5.63 28.43
C LEU A 82 1.57 -6.58 29.06
N GLU A 83 2.56 -7.04 28.28
CA GLU A 83 3.62 -7.92 28.80
C GLU A 83 4.50 -7.18 29.83
N ALA A 84 4.78 -5.89 29.62
CA ALA A 84 5.51 -5.07 30.59
C ALA A 84 4.73 -4.91 31.90
N LEU A 85 3.41 -4.75 31.85
CA LEU A 85 2.54 -4.70 33.02
C LEU A 85 2.53 -6.05 33.74
N LYS A 86 2.38 -7.16 33.01
CA LYS A 86 2.42 -8.52 33.56
C LYS A 86 3.72 -8.80 34.29
N ALA A 87 4.86 -8.45 33.69
CA ALA A 87 6.17 -8.62 34.32
C ALA A 87 6.34 -7.79 35.60
N LYS A 88 5.73 -6.59 35.68
CA LYS A 88 5.71 -5.80 36.93
C LYS A 88 4.85 -6.46 38.00
N ILE A 89 3.68 -6.97 37.64
CA ILE A 89 2.78 -7.68 38.55
C ILE A 89 3.49 -8.92 39.11
N ASP A 90 4.12 -9.73 38.27
CA ASP A 90 4.85 -10.94 38.68
C ASP A 90 6.03 -10.63 39.63
N LYS A 91 6.65 -9.47 39.50
CA LYS A 91 7.71 -9.03 40.43
C LYS A 91 7.15 -8.59 41.78
N LEU A 92 5.97 -7.97 41.79
CA LEU A 92 5.31 -7.53 43.01
C LEU A 92 4.66 -8.68 43.77
N SER A 93 4.14 -9.70 43.06
CA SER A 93 3.50 -10.87 43.66
C SER A 93 4.47 -11.93 44.21
N LYS A 94 5.76 -11.82 43.87
CA LYS A 94 6.84 -12.67 44.41
C LYS A 94 7.56 -12.07 45.63
N LYS A 95 7.10 -10.91 46.11
CA LYS A 95 7.43 -10.37 47.43
C LYS A 95 6.34 -10.76 48.42
#